data_AF-A0A1F3CHF5-F1
#
_entry.id   AF-A0A1F3CHF5-F1
#
_cell.length_a   1.000
_cell.length_b   1.000
_cell.length_c   1.000
_cell.angle_alpha   90.00
_cell.angle_beta   90.00
_cell.angle_gamma   90.00
#
_symmetry.space_group_name_H-M   'P 1'
#
loop_
_entity.id
_entity.type
_entity.pdbx_description
1 polymer ?
#
loop_
_entity_poly.entity_id
_entity_poly.type
_entity_poly.pdbx_seq_one_letter_code
_entity_poly.pdbx_strand_id
1 'polypeptide(L)'
;MSECAADQNKFWAFHDAAFQRVRGRALRRPEDAEAAAREIGLDVDALRACQQSGRARPRIEADAAEGQRRGVEATPTIFVGDRKIVGNQPIDVFRDAINAVKPR
;
A
#
# COMPACT_ATOMS: atom_id res chain seq x y z
N MET A 1 -0.54 7.20 5.59
CA MET A 1 0.86 7.62 5.79
C MET A 1 1.71 7.34 4.55
N SER A 2 1.53 6.21 3.86
CA SER A 2 2.30 5.86 2.66
C SER A 2 2.25 6.92 1.55
N GLU A 3 1.07 7.48 1.24
CA GLU A 3 0.95 8.60 0.28
C GLU A 3 1.81 9.81 0.66
N CYS A 4 1.84 10.18 1.94
CA CYS A 4 2.69 11.28 2.41
C CYS A 4 4.18 10.92 2.42
N ALA A 5 4.53 9.64 2.56
CA ALA A 5 5.91 9.16 2.40
C ALA A 5 6.35 9.16 0.93
N ALA A 6 5.40 9.04 -0.01
CA ALA A 6 5.68 9.15 -1.44
C ALA A 6 6.18 10.54 -1.83
N ASP A 7 5.71 11.60 -1.16
CA ASP A 7 6.19 12.98 -1.36
C ASP A 7 7.68 13.15 -1.04
N GLN A 8 8.24 12.24 -0.24
CA GLN A 8 9.66 12.18 0.13
C GLN A 8 10.41 11.08 -0.64
N ASN A 9 9.82 10.52 -1.72
CA ASN A 9 10.35 9.41 -2.52
C ASN A 9 10.58 8.11 -1.73
N LYS A 10 9.86 7.91 -0.62
CA LYS A 10 10.07 6.78 0.30
C LYS A 10 8.80 5.95 0.51
N PHE A 11 7.91 5.89 -0.49
CA PHE A 11 6.69 5.08 -0.41
C PHE A 11 6.99 3.61 -0.07
N TRP A 12 7.83 2.94 -0.88
CA TRP A 12 8.11 1.51 -0.72
C TRP A 12 8.89 1.22 0.56
N ALA A 13 9.90 2.02 0.88
CA ALA A 13 10.64 1.89 2.14
C ALA A 13 9.71 2.04 3.36
N PHE A 14 8.78 3.00 3.32
CA PHE A 14 7.79 3.19 4.38
C PHE A 14 6.79 2.04 4.46
N HIS A 15 6.27 1.60 3.32
CA HIS A 15 5.40 0.44 3.21
C HIS A 15 6.05 -0.78 3.88
N ASP A 16 7.28 -1.11 3.52
CA ASP A 16 7.96 -2.30 4.04
C ASP A 16 8.24 -2.18 5.53
N ALA A 17 8.76 -1.03 5.99
CA ALA A 17 9.01 -0.78 7.41
C ALA A 17 7.72 -0.83 8.25
N ALA A 18 6.61 -0.34 7.70
CA ALA A 18 5.29 -0.40 8.31
C ALA A 18 4.79 -1.85 8.39
N PHE A 19 4.84 -2.61 7.29
CA PHE A 19 4.36 -3.99 7.23
C PHE A 19 5.18 -4.96 8.11
N GLN A 20 6.47 -4.71 8.31
CA GLN A 20 7.29 -5.49 9.25
C GLN A 20 6.81 -5.36 10.70
N ARG A 21 6.18 -4.23 11.05
CA ARG A 21 5.62 -3.97 12.40
C ARG A 21 4.22 -4.55 12.60
N VAL A 22 3.46 -4.70 11.51
CA VAL A 22 2.11 -5.26 11.48
C VAL A 22 2.08 -6.69 12.04
N ARG A 23 3.13 -7.52 11.86
CA ARG A 23 3.22 -8.92 12.38
C ARG A 23 1.89 -9.71 12.28
N GLY A 24 1.17 -9.57 11.17
CA GLY A 24 -0.14 -10.20 10.94
C GLY A 24 -1.35 -9.53 11.60
N ARG A 25 -1.23 -8.28 12.07
CA ARG A 25 -2.29 -7.47 12.69
C ARG A 25 -2.22 -6.04 12.14
N ALA A 26 -3.33 -5.32 12.07
CA ALA A 26 -3.30 -3.92 11.65
C ALA A 26 -2.28 -3.09 12.47
N LEU A 27 -1.69 -2.05 11.85
CA LEU A 27 -1.08 -0.95 12.59
C LEU A 27 -2.17 -0.33 13.47
N ARG A 28 -2.18 -0.69 14.75
CA ARG A 28 -3.24 -0.31 15.69
C ARG A 28 -3.03 1.07 16.29
N ARG A 29 -1.83 1.63 16.12
CA ARG A 29 -1.34 2.82 16.81
C ARG A 29 -0.62 3.72 15.81
N PRO A 30 -1.00 5.00 15.68
CA PRO A 30 -0.28 5.97 14.85
C PRO A 30 1.22 6.04 15.14
N GLU A 31 1.61 5.79 16.39
CA GLU A 31 2.99 5.80 16.86
C GLU A 31 3.85 4.71 16.20
N ASP A 32 3.27 3.55 15.88
CA ASP A 32 4.00 2.45 15.22
C ASP A 32 4.38 2.85 13.78
N ALA A 33 3.54 3.66 13.13
CA ALA A 33 3.78 4.18 11.80
C ALA A 33 4.80 5.33 11.81
N GLU A 34 4.76 6.23 12.79
CA GLU A 34 5.82 7.24 12.97
C GLU A 34 7.18 6.61 13.30
N ALA A 35 7.21 5.51 14.07
CA ALA A 35 8.43 4.76 14.34
C ALA A 35 9.03 4.15 13.06
N ALA A 36 8.19 3.61 12.17
CA ALA A 36 8.62 3.16 10.84
C ALA A 36 9.20 4.31 10.02
N ALA A 37 8.57 5.49 10.07
CA ALA A 37 9.05 6.66 9.35
C ALA A 37 10.43 7.12 9.83
N ARG A 38 10.65 7.18 11.15
CA ARG A 38 11.95 7.56 11.73
C ARG A 38 13.07 6.59 11.33
N GLU A 39 12.80 5.28 11.33
CA GLU A 39 13.80 4.26 10.99
C GLU A 39 14.36 4.45 9.58
N ILE A 40 13.52 4.79 8.62
CA ILE A 40 13.93 4.99 7.23
C ILE A 40 14.36 6.44 6.93
N GLY A 41 14.48 7.28 7.96
CA GLY A 41 14.87 8.68 7.85
C GLY A 41 13.88 9.54 7.06
N LEU A 42 12.58 9.30 7.21
CA LEU A 42 11.56 10.27 6.76
C LEU A 42 11.60 11.49 7.68
N ASP A 43 11.39 12.67 7.08
CA ASP A 43 11.04 13.86 7.83
C ASP A 43 9.63 13.68 8.39
N VAL A 44 9.55 13.47 9.71
CA VAL A 44 8.32 13.22 10.44
C VAL A 44 7.45 14.47 10.52
N ASP A 45 8.04 15.67 10.54
CA ASP A 45 7.28 16.92 10.59
C ASP A 45 6.63 17.20 9.24
N ALA A 46 7.35 16.98 8.14
CA ALA A 46 6.77 17.02 6.79
C ALA A 46 5.68 15.95 6.61
N LEU A 47 5.88 14.75 7.16
CA LEU A 47 4.89 13.66 7.13
C LEU A 47 3.61 14.06 7.89
N ARG A 48 3.73 14.67 9.07
CA ARG A 48 2.61 15.18 9.88
C ARG A 48 1.88 16.32 9.19
N ALA A 49 2.61 17.28 8.63
CA ALA A 49 2.04 18.39 7.88
C ALA A 49 1.22 17.89 6.68
N CYS A 50 1.73 16.91 5.92
CA CYS A 50 0.99 16.28 4.84
C CYS A 50 -0.32 15.63 5.34
N GLN A 51 -0.27 14.89 6.45
CA GLN A 51 -1.47 14.27 7.02
C GLN A 51 -2.51 15.28 7.50
N GLN A 52 -2.07 16.31 8.23
CA GLN A 52 -2.93 17.37 8.77
C GLN A 52 -3.58 18.19 7.65
N SER A 53 -2.85 18.44 6.56
CA SER A 53 -3.39 19.16 5.40
C SER A 53 -4.51 18.40 4.69
N GLY A 54 -4.63 17.09 4.90
CA GLY A 54 -5.58 16.23 4.19
C GLY A 54 -5.28 16.05 2.70
N ARG A 55 -4.15 16.57 2.17
CA ARG A 55 -3.85 16.57 0.73
C ARG A 55 -3.77 15.19 0.08
N ALA A 56 -3.47 14.15 0.86
CA ALA A 56 -3.46 12.77 0.40
C ALA A 56 -4.86 12.13 0.36
N ARG A 57 -5.86 12.74 1.03
CA ARG A 57 -7.21 12.18 1.17
C ARG A 57 -7.89 11.90 -0.18
N PRO A 58 -7.87 12.81 -1.17
CA PRO A 58 -8.54 12.55 -2.44
C PRO A 58 -7.95 11.34 -3.19
N ARG A 59 -6.64 11.10 -3.10
CA ARG A 59 -6.00 9.92 -3.71
C ARG A 59 -6.44 8.63 -3.01
N ILE A 60 -6.41 8.63 -1.68
CA ILE A 60 -6.85 7.48 -0.87
C ILE A 60 -8.31 7.13 -1.18
N GLU A 61 -9.18 8.13 -1.29
CA GLU A 61 -10.59 7.93 -1.64
C GLU A 61 -10.77 7.42 -3.06
N ALA A 62 -10.00 7.94 -4.03
CA ALA A 62 -10.03 7.47 -5.41
C ALA A 62 -9.59 6.00 -5.53
N ASP A 63 -8.52 5.60 -4.84
CA ASP A 63 -8.01 4.23 -4.81
C ASP A 63 -9.01 3.27 -4.14
N ALA A 64 -9.61 3.70 -3.01
CA ALA A 64 -10.65 2.94 -2.33
C ALA A 64 -11.90 2.75 -3.20
N ALA A 65 -12.35 3.81 -3.87
CA ALA A 65 -13.49 3.77 -4.79
C ALA A 65 -13.20 2.88 -6.01
N GLU A 66 -11.97 2.87 -6.52
CA GLU A 66 -11.57 1.95 -7.59
C GLU A 66 -11.60 0.50 -7.12
N GLY A 67 -11.09 0.21 -5.92
CA GLY A 67 -11.20 -1.11 -5.31
C GLY A 67 -12.66 -1.59 -5.22
N GLN A 68 -13.56 -0.72 -4.75
CA GLN A 68 -14.99 -1.01 -4.68
C GLN A 68 -15.59 -1.26 -6.06
N ARG A 69 -15.32 -0.40 -7.05
CA ARG A 69 -15.80 -0.57 -8.44
C ARG A 69 -15.36 -1.90 -9.05
N ARG A 70 -14.14 -2.35 -8.73
CA ARG A 70 -13.59 -3.63 -9.21
C ARG A 70 -13.96 -4.84 -8.35
N GLY A 71 -14.80 -4.67 -7.34
CA GLY A 71 -15.25 -5.76 -6.47
C GLY A 71 -14.10 -6.35 -5.62
N VAL A 72 -13.26 -5.50 -5.05
CA VAL A 72 -12.26 -5.87 -4.05
C VAL A 72 -12.93 -5.97 -2.68
N GLU A 73 -12.96 -7.17 -2.12
CA GLU A 73 -13.60 -7.47 -0.83
C GLU A 73 -12.59 -7.70 0.30
N ALA A 74 -11.33 -8.00 -0.05
CA ALA A 74 -10.26 -8.28 0.91
C ALA A 74 -8.90 -7.88 0.35
N THR A 75 -7.93 -7.72 1.25
CA THR A 75 -6.52 -7.46 0.89
C THR A 75 -5.63 -8.65 1.28
N PRO A 76 -4.57 -8.95 0.52
CA PRO A 76 -4.26 -8.40 -0.80
C PRO A 76 -5.25 -8.91 -1.86
N THR A 77 -5.66 -8.04 -2.78
CA THR A 77 -6.26 -8.43 -4.07
C THR A 77 -5.40 -7.83 -5.16
N ILE A 78 -4.97 -8.67 -6.10
CA ILE A 78 -4.03 -8.31 -7.16
C ILE A 78 -4.73 -8.54 -8.50
N PHE A 79 -4.52 -7.60 -9.43
CA PHE A 79 -5.01 -7.72 -10.80
C PHE A 79 -3.84 -7.84 -11.77
N VAL A 80 -3.91 -8.83 -12.66
CA VAL A 80 -2.94 -9.04 -13.74
C VAL A 80 -3.73 -9.07 -15.05
N GLY A 81 -3.70 -7.96 -15.79
CA GLY A 81 -4.71 -7.68 -16.82
C GLY A 81 -6.12 -7.76 -16.25
N ASP A 82 -6.96 -8.61 -16.85
CA ASP A 82 -8.34 -8.84 -16.41
C ASP A 82 -8.46 -9.91 -15.31
N ARG A 83 -7.37 -10.61 -14.97
CA ARG A 83 -7.39 -11.67 -13.95
C ARG A 83 -7.33 -11.07 -12.54
N LYS A 84 -8.38 -11.30 -11.75
CA LYS A 84 -8.46 -10.97 -10.31
C LYS A 84 -7.92 -12.14 -9.47
N ILE A 85 -6.92 -11.88 -8.63
CA ILE A 85 -6.30 -12.84 -7.70
C ILE A 85 -6.56 -12.35 -6.27
N VAL A 86 -7.26 -13.14 -5.48
CA VAL A 86 -7.67 -12.77 -4.10
C VAL A 86 -6.82 -13.52 -3.08
N GLY A 87 -6.32 -12.78 -2.10
CA GLY A 87 -5.54 -13.30 -0.98
C GLY A 87 -4.07 -13.54 -1.31
N ASN A 88 -3.33 -13.99 -0.29
CA ASN A 88 -1.92 -14.32 -0.41
C ASN A 88 -1.73 -15.69 -1.08
N GLN A 89 -1.72 -15.70 -2.42
CA GLN A 89 -1.61 -16.91 -3.23
C GLN A 89 -0.15 -17.36 -3.44
N PRO A 90 0.10 -18.63 -3.81
CA PRO A 90 1.42 -19.10 -4.20
C PRO A 90 1.99 -18.33 -5.40
N ILE A 91 3.32 -18.21 -5.47
CA ILE A 91 4.02 -17.47 -6.54
C ILE A 91 3.65 -17.95 -7.96
N ASP A 92 3.36 -19.25 -8.11
CA ASP A 92 3.02 -19.85 -9.40
C ASP A 92 1.71 -19.27 -9.96
N VAL A 93 0.73 -18.96 -9.10
CA VAL A 93 -0.54 -18.31 -9.51
C VAL A 93 -0.26 -16.96 -10.18
N PHE A 94 0.68 -16.18 -9.64
CA PHE A 94 1.08 -14.90 -10.22
C PHE A 94 1.89 -15.07 -11.50
N ARG A 95 2.81 -16.04 -11.53
CA ARG A 95 3.63 -16.33 -12.72
C ARG A 95 2.74 -16.71 -13.91
N ASP A 96 1.76 -17.58 -13.68
CA ASP A 96 0.81 -18.01 -14.71
C ASP A 96 -0.04 -16.84 -15.20
N ALA A 97 -0.54 -16.01 -14.28
CA ALA A 97 -1.31 -14.83 -14.62
C ALA A 97 -0.51 -13.85 -15.50
N ILE A 98 0.76 -13.59 -15.14
CA ILE A 98 1.64 -12.68 -15.88
C ILE A 98 1.96 -13.25 -17.27
N ASN A 99 2.23 -14.55 -17.37
CA ASN A 99 2.52 -15.19 -18.65
C ASN A 99 1.32 -15.15 -19.60
N ALA A 100 0.10 -15.19 -19.07
CA ALA A 100 -1.12 -15.13 -19.88
C ALA A 100 -1.39 -13.75 -20.53
N VAL A 101 -0.84 -12.65 -19.96
CA VAL A 101 -1.01 -11.29 -20.48
C VAL A 101 0.17 -10.78 -21.31
N LYS A 102 1.31 -11.48 -21.30
CA LYS A 102 2.42 -11.13 -22.18
C LYS A 102 2.04 -11.45 -23.64
N PRO A 103 2.17 -10.50 -24.58
CA PRO A 103 2.08 -10.82 -26.00
C PRO A 103 3.13 -11.88 -26.35
N ARG A 104 2.77 -12.84 -27.21
CA ARG A 104 3.69 -13.86 -27.71
C ARG A 104 4.83 -13.24 -28.50
#